data_AF-A0A970FYX8-F1
#
_entry.id   AF-A0A970FYX8-F1
#
_cell.length_a   1.000
_cell.length_b   1.000
_cell.length_c   1.000
_cell.angle_alpha   90.00
_cell.angle_beta   90.00
_cell.angle_gamma   90.00
#
_symmetry.space_group_name_H-M   'P 1'
#
loop_
_entity.id
_entity.type
_entity.pdbx_description
1 polymer ?
#
loop_
_entity_poly.entity_id
_entity_poly.type
_entity_poly.pdbx_seq_one_letter_code
_entity_poly.pdbx_strand_id
1 'polypeptide(L)'
;MQVNGIICLDKPEGITSFGCCAFFRRLLGVKKVGHAGTLDPMATGVLPILVGRATRALSLLPVQDKRYTTTLRLGFVSDTQDIWGSVSATGCALPSLNEIKEALARFKG
;
A
#
# COMPACT_ATOMS: atom_id res chain seq x y z
N MET A 1 6.22 3.27 31.60
CA MET A 1 6.21 4.47 30.71
C MET A 1 5.36 4.16 29.48
N GLN A 2 4.57 5.10 28.97
CA GLN A 2 3.72 4.87 27.80
C GLN A 2 4.50 5.20 26.52
N VAL A 3 4.66 4.22 25.63
CA VAL A 3 5.36 4.39 24.35
C VAL A 3 4.54 5.29 23.43
N ASN A 4 5.18 6.32 22.86
CA ASN A 4 4.59 7.23 21.89
C ASN A 4 5.61 7.49 20.78
N GLY A 5 5.18 7.42 19.52
CA GLY A 5 6.08 7.66 18.40
C GLY A 5 5.53 7.17 17.07
N ILE A 6 6.37 7.28 16.04
CA ILE A 6 6.08 6.79 14.69
C ILE A 6 7.15 5.75 14.34
N ILE A 7 6.72 4.59 13.86
CA ILE A 7 7.57 3.50 13.40
C ILE A 7 7.43 3.43 11.88
N CYS A 8 8.54 3.58 11.16
CA CYS A 8 8.58 3.38 9.71
C CYS A 8 8.72 1.88 9.45
N LEU A 9 7.59 1.19 9.29
CA LEU A 9 7.59 -0.25 9.00
C LEU A 9 7.83 -0.48 7.52
N ASP A 10 8.71 -1.42 7.17
CA ASP A 10 8.63 -2.09 5.87
C ASP A 10 7.60 -3.22 5.99
N LYS A 11 6.40 -2.99 5.45
CA LYS A 11 5.27 -3.92 5.57
C LYS A 11 5.62 -5.18 4.79
N PRO A 12 5.61 -6.37 5.42
CA PRO A 12 5.78 -7.61 4.68
C PRO A 12 4.54 -7.88 3.82
N GLU A 13 4.72 -8.74 2.83
CA GLU A 13 3.62 -9.27 2.02
C GLU A 13 2.71 -10.17 2.89
N GLY A 14 1.45 -10.31 2.51
CA GLY A 14 0.51 -11.26 3.12
C GLY A 14 -0.20 -10.74 4.38
N ILE A 15 0.17 -9.57 4.89
CA ILE A 15 -0.49 -8.95 6.05
C ILE A 15 -1.21 -7.65 5.67
N THR A 16 -2.41 -7.46 6.22
CA THR A 16 -3.14 -6.20 6.08
C THR A 16 -2.44 -5.08 6.86
N SER A 17 -2.61 -3.84 6.43
CA SER A 17 -2.11 -2.67 7.18
C SER A 17 -2.64 -2.62 8.63
N PHE A 18 -3.87 -3.06 8.85
CA PHE A 18 -4.46 -3.18 10.19
C PHE A 18 -3.87 -4.34 11.00
N GLY A 19 -3.50 -5.45 10.34
CA GLY A 19 -2.77 -6.55 10.96
C GLY A 19 -1.44 -6.08 11.56
N CYS A 20 -0.71 -5.21 10.86
CA CYS A 20 0.50 -4.57 11.40
C CYS A 20 0.21 -3.74 12.66
N CYS A 21 -0.88 -2.96 12.66
CA CYS A 21 -1.31 -2.23 13.86
C CYS A 21 -1.62 -3.17 15.03
N ALA A 22 -2.28 -4.30 14.78
CA ALA A 22 -2.59 -5.29 15.81
C ALA A 22 -1.32 -5.94 16.37
N PHE A 23 -0.35 -6.26 15.50
CA PHE A 23 0.96 -6.75 15.89
C PHE A 23 1.68 -5.78 16.84
N PHE A 24 1.81 -4.50 16.47
CA PHE A 24 2.48 -3.50 17.31
C PHE A 24 1.72 -3.18 18.60
N ARG A 25 0.38 -3.24 18.57
CA ARG A 25 -0.45 -3.09 19.77
C ARG A 25 -0.09 -4.15 20.82
N ARG A 26 0.02 -5.41 20.39
CA ARG A 26 0.42 -6.54 21.25
C ARG A 26 1.87 -6.43 21.69
N LEU A 27 2.79 -6.17 20.74
CA LEU A 27 4.22 -6.09 20.99
C LEU A 27 4.59 -5.01 22.02
N LEU A 28 3.95 -3.83 21.93
CA LEU A 28 4.28 -2.67 22.76
C LEU A 28 3.39 -2.52 24.00
N GLY A 29 2.37 -3.37 24.17
CA GLY A 29 1.43 -3.29 25.30
C GLY A 29 0.63 -1.98 25.36
N VAL A 30 0.34 -1.38 24.20
CA VAL A 30 -0.35 -0.09 24.06
C VAL A 30 -1.78 -0.28 23.57
N LYS A 31 -2.71 0.61 23.92
CA LYS A 31 -4.09 0.52 23.44
C LYS A 31 -4.30 1.15 22.06
N LYS A 32 -3.60 2.25 21.76
CA LYS A 32 -3.84 3.09 20.58
C LYS A 32 -2.71 2.96 19.57
N VAL A 33 -3.00 2.38 18.41
CA VAL A 33 -2.08 2.25 17.26
C VAL A 33 -2.88 2.49 15.99
N GLY A 34 -2.33 3.23 15.04
CA GLY A 34 -2.88 3.45 13.70
C GLY A 34 -1.78 3.48 12.64
N HIS A 35 -2.13 3.64 11.37
CA HIS A 35 -1.17 3.78 10.27
C HIS A 35 -1.51 5.00 9.39
N ALA A 36 -0.52 5.53 8.66
CA ALA A 36 -0.70 6.70 7.77
C ALA A 36 -0.60 6.30 6.28
N GLY A 37 -1.65 5.65 5.80
CA GLY A 37 -1.74 5.15 4.41
C GLY A 37 -1.96 3.65 4.41
N THR A 38 -2.94 3.17 3.65
CA THR A 38 -3.22 1.74 3.52
C THR A 38 -2.38 1.17 2.39
N LEU A 39 -1.71 0.05 2.64
CA LEU A 39 -1.17 -0.83 1.62
C LEU A 39 -2.01 -2.09 1.55
N ASP A 40 -2.25 -2.57 0.33
CA ASP A 40 -2.90 -3.85 0.08
C ASP A 40 -2.09 -5.00 0.69
N PRO A 41 -2.71 -6.14 1.03
CA PRO A 41 -2.01 -7.25 1.66
C PRO A 41 -0.81 -7.74 0.86
N MET A 42 -0.92 -7.78 -0.47
CA MET A 42 0.15 -8.19 -1.38
C MET A 42 1.27 -7.15 -1.54
N ALA A 43 0.98 -5.87 -1.28
CA ALA A 43 1.98 -4.82 -1.41
C ALA A 43 2.99 -4.89 -0.26
N THR A 44 4.25 -4.56 -0.52
CA THR A 44 5.29 -4.39 0.50
C THR A 44 5.74 -2.94 0.58
N GLY A 45 6.58 -2.61 1.56
CA GLY A 45 7.21 -1.30 1.65
C GLY A 45 6.65 -0.42 2.75
N VAL A 46 6.91 0.88 2.63
CA VAL A 46 6.81 1.82 3.75
C VAL A 46 5.37 1.99 4.23
N LEU A 47 5.13 1.62 5.50
CA LEU A 47 3.89 1.82 6.24
C LEU A 47 4.19 2.54 7.56
N PRO A 48 3.94 3.85 7.68
CA PRO A 48 4.13 4.56 8.95
C PRO A 48 3.10 4.10 9.98
N ILE A 49 3.57 3.55 11.10
CA ILE A 49 2.76 3.09 12.24
C ILE A 49 2.85 4.13 13.36
N LEU A 50 1.72 4.69 13.76
CA LEU A 50 1.62 5.71 14.79
C LEU A 50 1.17 5.08 16.11
N VAL A 51 1.92 5.32 17.18
CA VAL A 51 1.74 4.69 18.48
C VAL A 51 1.35 5.73 19.54
N GLY A 52 0.33 5.41 20.34
CA GLY A 52 -0.10 6.24 21.45
C GLY A 52 -0.60 7.61 21.00
N ARG A 53 -0.07 8.67 21.62
CA ARG A 53 -0.41 10.06 21.31
C ARG A 53 -0.06 10.45 19.88
N ALA A 54 0.94 9.82 19.26
CA ALA A 54 1.35 10.11 17.88
C ALA A 54 0.22 9.87 16.87
N THR A 55 -0.74 9.00 17.17
CA THR A 55 -1.93 8.80 16.32
C THR A 55 -2.75 10.08 16.06
N ARG A 56 -2.63 11.09 16.94
CA ARG A 56 -3.28 12.40 16.73
C ARG A 56 -2.61 13.21 15.62
N ALA A 57 -1.35 12.92 15.29
CA ALA A 57 -0.64 13.58 14.21
C ALA A 57 -1.13 13.15 12.82
N LEU A 58 -1.94 12.09 12.70
CA LEU A 58 -2.43 11.60 11.41
C LEU A 58 -3.17 12.71 10.62
N SER A 59 -3.97 13.53 11.30
CA SER A 59 -4.66 14.68 10.68
C SER A 59 -3.75 15.86 10.36
N LEU A 60 -2.53 15.86 10.90
CA LEU A 60 -1.51 16.89 10.69
C LEU A 60 -0.49 16.48 9.62
N LEU A 61 -0.49 15.20 9.20
CA LEU A 61 0.36 14.76 8.11
C LEU A 61 -0.20 15.37 6.82
N PRO A 62 0.59 16.17 6.09
CA PRO A 62 0.15 16.67 4.80
C PRO A 62 -0.10 15.50 3.84
N VAL A 63 -0.83 15.75 2.75
CA VAL A 63 -0.85 14.81 1.63
C VAL A 63 0.58 14.67 1.12
N GLN A 64 1.25 13.62 1.57
CA GLN A 64 2.61 13.30 1.16
C GLN A 64 2.58 12.78 -0.28
N ASP A 65 3.63 13.03 -1.05
CA ASP A 65 3.87 12.25 -2.26
C ASP A 65 4.18 10.81 -1.88
N LYS A 66 3.75 9.86 -2.71
CA LYS A 66 4.10 8.44 -2.57
C LYS A 66 4.67 7.95 -3.89
N ARG A 67 5.63 7.04 -3.78
CA ARG A 67 6.24 6.38 -4.92
C ARG A 67 6.06 4.90 -4.80
N TYR A 68 5.69 4.28 -5.91
CA TYR A 68 5.49 2.84 -6.02
C TYR A 68 6.36 2.30 -7.14
N THR A 69 6.84 1.08 -6.96
CA THR A 69 7.38 0.26 -8.03
C THR A 69 6.44 -0.92 -8.19
N THR A 70 5.97 -1.14 -9.43
CA THR A 70 4.99 -2.18 -9.73
C THR A 70 5.36 -2.89 -11.02
N THR A 71 4.89 -4.13 -11.15
CA THR A 71 4.98 -4.92 -12.36
C THR A 71 3.56 -5.23 -12.83
N LEU A 72 3.28 -4.91 -14.10
CA LEU A 72 1.98 -5.14 -14.72
C LEU A 72 2.07 -6.34 -15.67
N ARG A 73 1.00 -7.14 -15.71
CA ARG A 73 0.83 -8.21 -16.69
C ARG A 73 -0.24 -7.82 -17.70
N LEU A 74 0.17 -7.47 -18.92
CA LEU A 74 -0.75 -7.06 -19.98
C LEU A 74 -1.50 -8.27 -20.59
N GLY A 75 -2.69 -8.01 -21.13
CA GLY A 75 -3.54 -9.02 -21.77
C GLY A 75 -4.53 -9.72 -20.83
N PHE A 76 -4.54 -9.37 -19.54
CA PHE A 76 -5.41 -9.94 -18.53
C PHE A 76 -6.17 -8.85 -17.76
N VAL A 77 -7.31 -9.23 -17.20
CA VAL A 77 -8.10 -8.41 -16.28
C VAL A 77 -8.50 -9.25 -15.07
N SER A 78 -8.57 -8.62 -13.90
CA SER A 78 -9.07 -9.24 -12.67
C SER A 78 -10.08 -8.33 -11.98
N ASP A 79 -10.97 -8.93 -11.19
CA ASP A 79 -11.99 -8.24 -10.38
C ASP A 79 -11.39 -7.39 -9.24
N THR A 80 -10.22 -7.77 -8.72
CA THR A 80 -9.47 -7.01 -7.70
C THR A 80 -8.46 -6.04 -8.29
N GLN A 81 -8.29 -6.01 -9.62
CA GLN A 81 -7.26 -5.21 -10.32
C GLN A 81 -5.81 -5.59 -9.97
N ASP A 82 -5.62 -6.76 -9.35
CA ASP A 82 -4.33 -7.36 -9.02
C ASP A 82 -4.32 -8.88 -9.30
N ILE A 83 -3.26 -9.57 -8.87
CA ILE A 83 -3.08 -11.01 -9.11
C ILE A 83 -3.81 -11.93 -8.12
N TRP A 84 -4.47 -11.38 -7.09
CA TRP A 84 -5.15 -12.18 -6.05
C TRP A 84 -6.64 -12.40 -6.35
N GLY A 85 -7.19 -11.69 -7.33
CA GLY A 85 -8.57 -11.84 -7.79
C GLY A 85 -8.79 -12.94 -8.82
N SER A 86 -9.99 -12.96 -9.38
CA SER A 86 -10.39 -13.83 -10.48
C SER A 86 -9.82 -13.29 -11.79
N VAL A 87 -8.73 -13.88 -12.29
CA VAL A 87 -8.04 -13.42 -13.51
C VAL A 87 -8.65 -14.05 -14.76
N SER A 88 -8.93 -13.23 -15.78
CA SER A 88 -9.38 -13.66 -17.11
C SER A 88 -8.57 -13.00 -18.22
N ALA A 89 -8.37 -13.74 -19.32
CA ALA A 89 -7.70 -13.20 -20.49
C ALA A 89 -8.64 -12.26 -21.25
N THR A 90 -8.10 -11.14 -21.74
CA THR A 90 -8.86 -10.16 -22.52
C THR A 90 -9.16 -10.63 -23.95
N GLY A 91 -8.37 -11.58 -24.48
CA GLY A 91 -8.44 -12.02 -25.87
C GLY A 91 -7.91 -11.00 -26.89
N CYS A 92 -7.44 -9.83 -26.43
CA CYS A 92 -6.87 -8.79 -27.27
C CYS A 92 -5.39 -9.07 -27.60
N ALA A 93 -4.92 -8.57 -28.74
CA ALA A 93 -3.50 -8.53 -29.04
C ALA A 93 -2.75 -7.69 -28.00
N LEU A 94 -1.52 -8.09 -27.66
CA LEU A 94 -0.67 -7.31 -26.76
C LEU A 94 -0.21 -6.02 -27.46
N PRO A 95 -0.21 -4.87 -26.76
CA PRO A 95 0.26 -3.63 -27.34
C PRO A 95 1.77 -3.65 -27.56
N SER A 96 2.21 -2.94 -28.57
CA SER A 96 3.61 -2.60 -28.80
C SER A 96 4.13 -1.66 -27.70
N LEU A 97 5.46 -1.60 -27.57
CA LEU A 97 6.10 -0.70 -26.60
C LEU A 97 5.75 0.78 -26.84
N ASN A 98 5.52 1.19 -28.09
CA ASN A 98 5.16 2.56 -28.42
C ASN A 98 3.74 2.89 -27.94
N GLU A 99 2.78 2.00 -28.19
CA GLU A 99 1.40 2.16 -27.69
C GLU A 99 1.36 2.24 -26.16
N ILE A 100 2.17 1.45 -25.46
CA ILE A 100 2.31 1.52 -24.00
C ILE A 100 2.83 2.91 -23.58
N LYS A 101 3.89 3.41 -24.22
CA LYS A 101 4.48 4.72 -23.88
C LYS A 101 3.51 5.87 -24.12
N GLU A 102 2.76 5.83 -25.22
CA GLU A 102 1.73 6.83 -25.55
C GLU A 102 0.57 6.80 -24.55
N ALA A 103 0.13 5.62 -24.14
CA ALA A 103 -0.90 5.47 -23.12
C ALA A 103 -0.42 6.04 -21.77
N LEU A 104 0.80 5.70 -21.34
CA LEU A 104 1.38 6.19 -20.09
C LEU A 104 1.55 7.71 -20.04
N ALA A 105 1.77 8.38 -21.17
CA ALA A 105 1.87 9.84 -21.22
C ALA A 105 0.60 10.55 -20.73
N ARG A 106 -0.58 9.91 -20.88
CA ARG A 106 -1.87 10.47 -20.45
C ARG A 106 -2.09 10.46 -18.95
N PHE A 107 -1.29 9.68 -18.21
CA PHE A 107 -1.35 9.57 -16.75
C PHE A 107 -0.29 10.43 -16.04
N LYS A 108 0.52 11.19 -16.79
CA LYS A 108 1.50 12.12 -16.24
C LYS A 108 0.85 13.50 -16.06
N GLY A 109 0.92 14.05 -14.85
CA GLY A 109 0.40 15.36 -14.46
C GLY A 109 0.95 15.80 -13.12
#